data_AF-A0A8B9GZB8-F1
#
_entry.id   AF-A0A8B9GZB8-F1
#
_cell.length_a   1.000
_cell.length_b   1.000
_cell.length_c   1.000
_cell.angle_alpha   90.00
_cell.angle_beta   90.00
_cell.angle_gamma   90.00
#
_symmetry.space_group_name_H-M   'P 1'
#
loop_
_entity.id
_entity.type
_entity.pdbx_description
1 polymer ?
#
loop_
_entity_poly.entity_id
_entity_poly.type
_entity_poly.pdbx_seq_one_letter_code
_entity_poly.pdbx_strand_id
1 'polypeptide(L)'
;MARCHQLHSVFQALLAGALMLCLVVLNPMKLDVSLYPEDPGSCSCIKCMAEEEDPWFIIRYDIQVPRLMSSRNSNLSAYTSKWWRGLQNRPRRVNYTALVETLFMLFPDEEPYSDSGPDRCRLCALVGNSGNLEGSHYGPLIDAHDFVIRMNTGPTKGYEKDVGSKTTHRAIYPESAVDMDNSTHLVLVPFKVLDLQGLITIFPTKHIKR
;
A
#
# COMPACT_ATOMS: atom_id res chain seq x y z
N MET A 1 -74.51 -17.95 -19.64
CA MET A 1 -73.75 -17.43 -18.48
C MET A 1 -72.22 -17.40 -18.67
N ALA A 2 -71.65 -17.64 -19.87
CA ALA A 2 -70.19 -17.65 -20.05
C ALA A 2 -69.54 -16.27 -20.34
N ARG A 3 -70.30 -15.29 -20.88
CA ARG A 3 -69.76 -13.96 -21.26
C ARG A 3 -69.45 -13.03 -20.07
N CYS A 4 -70.07 -13.25 -18.90
CA CYS A 4 -69.87 -12.38 -17.74
C CYS A 4 -68.57 -12.72 -16.97
N HIS A 5 -68.21 -14.00 -16.89
CA HIS A 5 -66.97 -14.45 -16.23
C HIS A 5 -65.70 -13.97 -16.97
N GLN A 6 -65.74 -13.98 -18.30
CA GLN A 6 -64.60 -13.56 -19.11
C GLN A 6 -64.35 -12.04 -18.99
N LEU A 7 -65.41 -11.25 -18.88
CA LEU A 7 -65.31 -9.80 -18.66
C LEU A 7 -64.73 -9.48 -17.27
N HIS A 8 -65.08 -10.27 -16.25
CA HIS A 8 -64.57 -10.09 -14.89
C HIS A 8 -63.06 -10.40 -14.79
N SER A 9 -62.59 -11.47 -15.45
CA SER A 9 -61.16 -11.78 -15.50
C SER A 9 -60.34 -10.74 -16.26
N VAL A 10 -60.87 -10.21 -17.38
CA VAL A 10 -60.18 -9.15 -18.13
C VAL A 10 -60.11 -7.87 -17.31
N PHE A 11 -61.17 -7.53 -16.59
CA PHE A 11 -61.19 -6.35 -15.72
C PHE A 11 -60.21 -6.48 -14.55
N GLN A 12 -60.11 -7.65 -13.91
CA GLN A 12 -59.12 -7.91 -12.86
C GLN A 12 -57.68 -7.87 -13.38
N ALA A 13 -57.41 -8.40 -14.57
CA ALA A 13 -56.09 -8.35 -15.18
C ALA A 13 -55.66 -6.92 -15.52
N LEU A 14 -56.59 -6.09 -16.03
CA LEU A 14 -56.32 -4.68 -16.32
C LEU A 14 -56.10 -3.86 -15.04
N LEU A 15 -56.87 -4.13 -13.97
CA LEU A 15 -56.66 -3.50 -12.66
C LEU A 15 -55.31 -3.88 -12.05
N ALA A 16 -54.94 -5.15 -12.08
CA ALA A 16 -53.64 -5.61 -11.59
C ALA A 16 -52.47 -5.03 -12.41
N GLY A 17 -52.61 -4.99 -13.74
CA GLY A 17 -51.63 -4.39 -14.64
C GLY A 17 -51.47 -2.89 -14.41
N ALA A 18 -52.57 -2.16 -14.24
CA ALA A 18 -52.55 -0.74 -13.92
C ALA A 18 -51.93 -0.46 -12.55
N LEU A 19 -52.20 -1.30 -11.54
CA LEU A 19 -51.61 -1.15 -10.19
C LEU A 19 -50.10 -1.38 -10.22
N MET A 20 -49.63 -2.40 -10.95
CA MET A 20 -48.20 -2.68 -11.12
C MET A 20 -47.49 -1.56 -11.88
N LEU A 21 -48.11 -1.03 -12.95
CA LEU A 21 -47.56 0.12 -13.67
C LEU A 21 -47.51 1.36 -12.77
N CYS A 22 -48.55 1.59 -11.97
CA CYS A 22 -48.60 2.70 -11.02
C CYS A 22 -47.53 2.55 -9.93
N LEU A 23 -47.30 1.34 -9.41
CA LEU A 23 -46.22 1.07 -8.46
C LEU A 23 -44.84 1.34 -9.07
N VAL A 24 -44.60 0.97 -10.33
CA VAL A 24 -43.33 1.21 -11.02
C VAL A 24 -43.13 2.70 -11.37
N VAL A 25 -44.20 3.41 -11.73
CA VAL A 25 -44.14 4.83 -12.12
C VAL A 25 -44.12 5.76 -10.90
N LEU A 26 -44.83 5.43 -9.81
CA LEU A 26 -44.88 6.23 -8.58
C LEU A 26 -43.73 5.92 -7.62
N ASN A 27 -43.16 4.71 -7.66
CA ASN A 27 -41.90 4.37 -7.01
C ASN A 27 -40.87 4.02 -8.10
N PRO A 28 -40.27 5.01 -8.79
CA PRO A 28 -39.01 4.73 -9.44
C PRO A 28 -38.09 4.22 -8.33
N MET A 29 -37.65 2.97 -8.42
CA MET A 29 -36.48 2.54 -7.64
C MET A 29 -35.37 3.48 -8.05
N LYS A 30 -35.16 4.55 -7.28
CA LYS A 30 -33.91 5.28 -7.27
C LYS A 30 -32.92 4.24 -6.79
N LEU A 31 -32.20 3.65 -7.73
CA LEU A 31 -30.99 2.94 -7.42
C LEU A 31 -30.08 4.00 -6.81
N ASP A 32 -30.08 4.07 -5.48
CA ASP A 32 -29.24 5.00 -4.75
C ASP A 32 -27.82 4.44 -4.82
N VAL A 33 -27.10 4.82 -5.88
CA VAL A 33 -25.71 4.43 -6.13
C VAL A 33 -24.78 4.94 -5.02
N SER A 34 -25.26 5.79 -4.10
CA SER A 34 -24.48 6.28 -2.96
C SER A 34 -24.28 5.28 -1.81
N LEU A 35 -24.90 4.08 -1.86
CA LEU A 35 -24.72 3.06 -0.83
C LEU A 35 -23.59 2.05 -1.11
N TYR A 36 -22.91 2.14 -2.24
CA TYR A 36 -21.64 1.45 -2.44
C TYR A 36 -20.54 2.37 -1.91
N PRO A 37 -19.89 2.06 -0.77
CA PRO A 37 -18.63 2.74 -0.46
C PRO A 37 -17.72 2.58 -1.67
N GLU A 38 -17.09 3.66 -2.14
CA GLU A 38 -16.04 3.56 -3.16
C GLU A 38 -15.13 2.41 -2.76
N ASP A 39 -15.07 1.37 -3.60
CA ASP A 39 -14.29 0.18 -3.30
C ASP A 39 -12.82 0.62 -3.20
N PRO A 40 -12.22 0.63 -2.00
CA PRO A 40 -10.85 1.08 -1.83
C PRO A 40 -9.86 0.11 -2.49
N GLY A 41 -10.34 -0.99 -3.09
CA GLY A 41 -9.56 -2.05 -3.70
C GLY A 41 -9.38 -2.00 -5.21
N SER A 42 -10.20 -1.25 -5.97
CA SER A 42 -10.04 -1.25 -7.43
C SER A 42 -8.87 -0.35 -7.83
N CYS A 43 -8.05 -0.81 -8.76
CA CYS A 43 -6.92 -0.08 -9.33
C CYS A 43 -7.00 -0.24 -10.86
N SER A 44 -6.37 0.64 -11.64
CA SER A 44 -6.45 0.54 -13.12
C SER A 44 -5.52 -0.53 -13.72
N CYS A 45 -5.00 -1.47 -12.93
CA CYS A 45 -4.14 -2.54 -13.42
C CYS A 45 -4.96 -3.70 -14.00
N ILE A 46 -4.32 -4.54 -14.81
CA ILE A 46 -4.95 -5.78 -15.32
C ILE A 46 -5.40 -6.69 -14.17
N LYS A 47 -4.64 -6.70 -13.06
CA LYS A 47 -4.97 -7.38 -11.82
C LYS A 47 -4.54 -6.52 -10.64
N CYS A 48 -5.43 -6.33 -9.68
CA CYS A 48 -5.17 -5.58 -8.46
C CYS A 48 -4.98 -6.53 -7.28
N MET A 49 -4.04 -6.22 -6.39
CA MET A 49 -3.75 -7.04 -5.21
C MET A 49 -4.94 -7.14 -4.25
N ALA A 50 -5.75 -6.07 -4.16
CA ALA A 50 -6.91 -6.03 -3.29
C ALA A 50 -8.12 -6.80 -3.85
N GLU A 51 -8.09 -7.13 -5.14
CA GLU A 51 -9.12 -7.92 -5.83
C GLU A 51 -8.77 -9.43 -5.87
N GLU A 52 -7.76 -9.88 -5.11
CA GLU A 52 -7.38 -11.29 -5.06
C GLU A 52 -8.45 -12.14 -4.34
N GLU A 53 -8.85 -13.25 -4.99
CA GLU A 53 -9.93 -14.10 -4.51
C GLU A 53 -9.44 -15.31 -3.70
N ASP A 54 -8.13 -15.58 -3.69
CA ASP A 54 -7.56 -16.71 -2.97
C ASP A 54 -7.87 -16.63 -1.45
N PRO A 55 -8.58 -17.60 -0.87
CA PRO A 55 -8.92 -17.59 0.56
C PRO A 55 -7.70 -17.54 1.47
N TRP A 56 -6.58 -18.14 1.08
CA TRP A 56 -5.32 -18.09 1.85
C TRP A 56 -4.75 -16.67 1.88
N PHE A 57 -4.90 -15.91 0.79
CA PHE A 57 -4.42 -14.55 0.66
C PHE A 57 -5.31 -13.58 1.44
N ILE A 58 -6.63 -13.63 1.23
CA ILE A 58 -7.60 -12.73 1.86
C ILE A 58 -7.48 -12.73 3.39
N ILE A 59 -7.26 -13.90 4.01
CA ILE A 59 -7.15 -13.97 5.48
C ILE A 59 -5.83 -13.41 6.04
N ARG A 60 -4.84 -13.11 5.19
CA ARG A 60 -3.51 -12.60 5.58
C ARG A 60 -3.26 -11.17 5.12
N TYR A 61 -3.92 -10.75 4.05
CA TYR A 61 -3.74 -9.44 3.47
C TYR A 61 -4.69 -8.44 4.12
N ASP A 62 -4.12 -7.57 4.96
CA ASP A 62 -4.84 -6.46 5.56
C ASP A 62 -4.34 -5.13 4.96
N ILE A 63 -5.16 -4.56 4.06
CA ILE A 63 -4.84 -3.30 3.38
C ILE A 63 -4.84 -2.09 4.32
N GLN A 64 -5.47 -2.20 5.50
CA GLN A 64 -5.58 -1.12 6.48
C GLN A 64 -4.29 -0.96 7.31
N VAL A 65 -3.38 -1.93 7.28
CA VAL A 65 -2.11 -1.84 8.01
C VAL A 65 -1.23 -0.75 7.36
N PRO A 66 -0.84 0.30 8.12
CA PRO A 66 0.03 1.34 7.58
C PRO A 66 1.39 0.77 7.17
N ARG A 67 1.82 1.08 5.94
CA ARG A 67 3.10 0.61 5.39
C ARG A 67 4.30 1.42 5.87
N LEU A 68 4.10 2.70 6.15
CA LEU A 68 5.12 3.62 6.62
C LEU A 68 4.75 4.15 8.01
N MET A 69 5.77 4.37 8.82
CA MET A 69 5.60 5.02 10.11
C MET A 69 5.42 6.52 9.90
N SER A 70 4.46 7.10 10.59
CA SER A 70 4.15 8.53 10.63
C SER A 70 4.00 9.00 12.07
N SER A 71 3.98 10.31 12.27
CA SER A 71 3.69 10.92 13.58
C SER A 71 2.39 10.39 14.18
N ARG A 72 1.39 10.10 13.34
CA ARG A 72 0.04 9.64 13.72
C ARG A 72 -0.02 8.17 14.13
N ASN A 73 0.83 7.31 13.56
CA ASN A 73 0.79 5.85 13.80
C ASN A 73 2.01 5.31 14.57
N SER A 74 2.94 6.17 14.99
CA SER A 74 4.18 5.79 15.68
C SER A 74 3.99 5.24 17.10
N ASN A 75 2.81 5.42 17.71
CA ASN A 75 2.51 4.91 19.04
C ASN A 75 2.25 3.40 19.03
N LEU A 76 3.24 2.63 19.48
CA LEU A 76 3.17 1.17 19.48
C LEU A 76 2.43 0.65 20.71
N SER A 77 1.59 -0.39 20.51
CA SER A 77 1.01 -1.14 21.62
C SER A 77 2.10 -1.75 22.52
N ALA A 78 1.77 -2.03 23.78
CA ALA A 78 2.71 -2.67 24.71
C ALA A 78 3.21 -4.04 24.18
N TYR A 79 2.33 -4.80 23.52
CA TYR A 79 2.67 -6.07 22.89
C TYR A 79 3.65 -5.89 21.73
N THR A 80 3.34 -4.99 20.79
CA THR A 80 4.18 -4.70 19.63
C THR A 80 5.54 -4.15 20.06
N SER A 81 5.57 -3.22 21.02
CA SER A 81 6.80 -2.66 21.58
C SER A 81 7.67 -3.73 22.25
N LYS A 82 7.06 -4.65 23.03
CA LYS A 82 7.77 -5.77 23.65
C LYS A 82 8.34 -6.72 22.62
N TRP A 83 7.54 -7.11 21.61
CA TRP A 83 7.97 -7.99 20.52
C TRP A 83 9.15 -7.38 19.75
N TRP A 84 9.00 -6.13 19.28
CA TRP A 84 10.02 -5.46 18.47
C TRP A 84 11.33 -5.26 19.24
N ARG A 85 11.27 -4.83 20.51
CA ARG A 85 12.47 -4.71 21.36
C ARG A 85 13.14 -6.05 21.64
N GLY A 86 12.39 -7.15 21.55
CA GLY A 86 12.90 -8.51 21.68
C GLY A 86 13.76 -8.97 20.51
N LEU A 87 13.61 -8.39 19.31
CA LEU A 87 14.28 -8.86 18.08
C LEU A 87 15.80 -8.90 18.18
N GLN A 88 16.40 -7.87 18.80
CA GLN A 88 17.86 -7.71 18.90
C GLN A 88 18.37 -7.82 20.35
N ASN A 89 17.47 -8.04 21.32
CA ASN A 89 17.74 -8.18 22.75
C ASN A 89 18.81 -7.19 23.29
N ARG A 90 18.68 -5.90 22.95
CA ARG A 90 19.56 -4.82 23.43
C ARG A 90 18.80 -3.99 24.49
N PRO A 91 18.93 -4.31 25.79
CA PRO A 91 18.26 -3.55 26.83
C PRO A 91 18.91 -2.17 26.96
N ARG A 92 18.31 -1.16 26.33
CA ARG A 92 18.67 0.24 26.55
C ARG A 92 17.42 1.04 26.86
N ARG A 93 17.49 1.82 27.94
CA ARG A 93 16.43 2.74 28.35
C ARG A 93 16.50 3.97 27.44
N VAL A 94 15.83 3.90 26.31
CA VAL A 94 15.59 5.06 25.44
C VAL A 94 14.12 5.42 25.57
N ASN A 95 13.85 6.71 25.83
CA ASN A 95 12.50 7.25 25.77
C ASN A 95 12.07 7.26 24.29
N TYR A 96 11.27 6.26 23.92
CA TYR A 96 10.85 6.06 22.54
C TYR A 96 9.94 7.19 22.05
N THR A 97 9.03 7.68 22.89
CA THR A 97 8.12 8.78 22.53
C THR A 97 8.90 10.03 22.15
N ALA A 98 9.83 10.47 23.01
CA ALA A 98 10.68 11.63 22.71
C ALA A 98 11.55 11.43 21.46
N LEU A 99 11.99 10.18 21.22
CA LEU A 99 12.77 9.84 20.03
C LEU A 99 11.96 9.97 18.75
N VAL A 100 10.74 9.44 18.69
CA VAL A 100 9.89 9.53 17.48
C VAL A 100 9.38 10.94 17.25
N GLU A 101 9.10 11.71 18.30
CA GLU A 101 8.81 13.14 18.18
C GLU A 101 9.98 13.88 17.52
N THR A 102 11.21 13.62 17.98
CA THR A 102 12.42 14.20 17.38
C THR A 102 12.63 13.75 15.94
N LEU A 103 12.33 12.48 15.65
CA LEU A 103 12.44 11.93 14.29
C LEU A 103 11.55 12.70 13.31
N PHE A 104 10.26 12.85 13.62
CA PHE A 104 9.31 13.50 12.70
C PHE A 104 9.43 15.03 12.69
N MET A 105 10.09 15.65 13.67
CA MET A 105 10.52 17.04 13.55
C MET A 105 11.62 17.23 12.50
N LEU A 106 12.48 16.24 12.27
CA LEU A 106 13.57 16.31 11.30
C LEU A 106 13.18 15.78 9.92
N PHE A 107 12.29 14.80 9.88
CA PHE A 107 11.80 14.16 8.67
C PHE A 107 10.28 14.24 8.64
N PRO A 108 9.70 15.32 8.09
CA PRO A 108 8.25 15.45 7.96
C PRO A 108 7.66 14.23 7.25
N ASP A 109 6.59 13.67 7.84
CA ASP A 109 5.90 12.47 7.40
C ASP A 109 4.88 12.75 6.29
N GLU A 110 5.30 13.53 5.28
CA GLU A 110 4.52 13.70 4.07
C GLU A 110 4.33 12.33 3.38
N GLU A 111 3.15 12.09 2.81
CA GLU A 111 2.86 10.88 2.04
C GLU A 111 2.91 11.19 0.53
N PRO A 112 4.10 11.30 -0.09
CA PRO A 112 4.22 11.68 -1.50
C PRO A 112 3.66 10.63 -2.48
N TYR A 113 3.24 9.46 -1.99
CA TYR A 113 2.80 8.31 -2.79
C TYR A 113 1.39 7.81 -2.46
N SER A 114 0.60 8.63 -1.75
CA SER A 114 -0.80 8.34 -1.35
C SER A 114 -1.81 8.48 -2.49
N ASP A 115 -1.35 8.78 -3.70
CA ASP A 115 -2.13 8.89 -4.94
C ASP A 115 -2.50 7.53 -5.58
N SER A 116 -2.49 6.47 -4.77
CA SER A 116 -3.11 5.19 -5.09
C SER A 116 -4.62 5.36 -5.12
N GLY A 117 -5.25 4.96 -6.23
CA GLY A 117 -6.69 5.04 -6.43
C GLY A 117 -7.14 4.24 -7.65
N PRO A 118 -8.46 4.13 -7.88
CA PRO A 118 -9.04 3.32 -8.95
C PRO A 118 -8.58 3.70 -10.35
N ASP A 119 -8.26 4.98 -10.56
CA ASP A 119 -7.82 5.50 -11.86
C ASP A 119 -6.33 5.30 -12.16
N ARG A 120 -5.58 4.64 -11.27
CA ARG A 120 -4.13 4.49 -11.42
C ARG A 120 -3.69 3.04 -11.33
N CYS A 121 -2.88 2.63 -12.32
CA CYS A 121 -2.07 1.43 -12.21
C CYS A 121 -0.64 1.81 -11.83
N ARG A 122 -0.12 1.20 -10.76
CA ARG A 122 1.28 1.35 -10.34
C ARG A 122 1.95 -0.01 -10.38
N LEU A 123 2.96 -0.15 -11.23
CA LEU A 123 3.76 -1.35 -11.37
C LEU A 123 5.06 -1.21 -10.56
N CYS A 124 5.37 -2.23 -9.76
CA CYS A 124 6.54 -2.23 -8.89
C CYS A 124 7.44 -3.44 -9.20
N ALA A 125 8.74 -3.21 -9.40
CA ALA A 125 9.74 -4.27 -9.40
C ALA A 125 10.43 -4.33 -8.02
N LEU A 126 10.34 -5.47 -7.36
CA LEU A 126 11.11 -5.75 -6.14
C LEU A 126 12.34 -6.59 -6.51
N VAL A 127 13.53 -6.01 -6.37
CA VAL A 127 14.78 -6.65 -6.81
C VAL A 127 15.57 -7.07 -5.57
N GLY A 128 15.67 -8.39 -5.38
CA GLY A 128 16.54 -9.00 -4.36
C GLY A 128 18.00 -9.08 -4.80
N ASN A 129 18.84 -9.73 -3.97
CA ASN A 129 20.29 -9.81 -4.17
C ASN A 129 20.77 -11.23 -4.52
N SER A 130 19.89 -12.06 -5.07
CA SER A 130 20.21 -13.44 -5.42
C SER A 130 21.10 -13.50 -6.66
N GLY A 131 22.09 -14.39 -6.65
CA GLY A 131 22.99 -14.61 -7.80
C GLY A 131 22.29 -15.19 -9.03
N ASN A 132 21.06 -15.70 -8.90
CA ASN A 132 20.26 -16.14 -10.05
C ASN A 132 19.90 -15.01 -11.04
N LEU A 133 20.11 -13.75 -10.65
CA LEU A 133 19.95 -12.62 -11.55
C LEU A 133 21.12 -12.49 -12.53
N GLU A 134 22.31 -13.00 -12.20
CA GLU A 134 23.48 -12.92 -13.08
C GLU A 134 23.22 -13.67 -14.40
N GLY A 135 23.36 -12.96 -15.53
CA GLY A 135 23.06 -13.47 -16.86
C GLY A 135 21.58 -13.56 -17.22
N SER A 136 20.66 -13.10 -16.35
CA SER A 136 19.21 -13.17 -16.59
C SER A 136 18.71 -12.19 -17.65
N HIS A 137 19.44 -11.09 -17.86
CA HIS A 137 19.09 -10.00 -18.77
C HIS A 137 17.73 -9.34 -18.48
N TYR A 138 17.26 -9.39 -17.22
CA TYR A 138 15.99 -8.76 -16.82
C TYR A 138 16.05 -7.24 -16.69
N GLY A 139 17.21 -6.60 -16.86
CA GLY A 139 17.39 -5.18 -16.59
C GLY A 139 16.37 -4.26 -17.27
N PRO A 140 16.14 -4.38 -18.59
CA PRO A 140 15.12 -3.58 -19.29
C PRO A 140 13.70 -3.81 -18.75
N LEU A 141 13.35 -5.04 -18.38
CA LEU A 141 12.04 -5.36 -17.81
C LEU A 141 11.87 -4.76 -16.41
N ILE A 142 12.92 -4.81 -15.58
CA ILE A 142 12.94 -4.20 -14.25
C ILE A 142 12.74 -2.69 -14.36
N ASP A 143 13.53 -2.03 -15.22
CA ASP A 143 13.52 -0.56 -15.36
C ASP A 143 12.21 -0.01 -15.95
N ALA A 144 11.40 -0.85 -16.60
CA ALA A 144 10.08 -0.48 -17.13
C ALA A 144 9.00 -0.25 -16.05
N HIS A 145 9.23 -0.66 -14.80
CA HIS A 145 8.26 -0.48 -13.71
C HIS A 145 8.28 0.96 -13.18
N ASP A 146 7.14 1.46 -12.68
CA ASP A 146 7.05 2.80 -12.08
C ASP A 146 8.02 2.93 -10.91
N PHE A 147 7.97 1.96 -9.99
CA PHE A 147 8.88 1.86 -8.85
C PHE A 147 9.80 0.65 -8.96
N VAL A 148 11.07 0.88 -8.66
CA VAL A 148 12.07 -0.19 -8.53
C VAL A 148 12.63 -0.12 -7.12
N ILE A 149 12.25 -1.12 -6.32
CA ILE A 149 12.60 -1.23 -4.90
C ILE A 149 13.75 -2.21 -4.77
N ARG A 150 14.87 -1.73 -4.23
CA ARG A 150 16.07 -2.55 -3.95
C ARG A 150 16.32 -2.64 -2.46
N MET A 151 17.20 -3.55 -2.04
CA MET A 151 17.49 -3.75 -0.62
C MET A 151 18.98 -4.00 -0.35
N ASN A 152 19.42 -3.58 0.84
CA ASN A 152 20.77 -3.80 1.35
C ASN A 152 21.85 -3.31 0.36
N THR A 153 22.89 -4.11 0.13
CA THR A 153 24.10 -3.77 -0.64
C THR A 153 24.10 -4.28 -2.09
N GLY A 154 22.96 -4.74 -2.62
CA GLY A 154 22.87 -5.23 -4.01
C GLY A 154 23.36 -4.22 -5.07
N PRO A 155 24.41 -4.50 -5.83
CA PRO A 155 24.95 -3.55 -6.80
C PRO A 155 24.08 -3.47 -8.05
N THR A 156 24.00 -2.28 -8.65
CA THR A 156 23.48 -2.08 -10.02
C THR A 156 24.61 -1.86 -11.00
N LYS A 157 25.63 -1.10 -10.60
CA LYS A 157 26.79 -0.76 -11.43
C LYS A 157 27.55 -2.02 -11.87
N GLY A 158 27.68 -2.22 -13.17
CA GLY A 158 28.30 -3.39 -13.78
C GLY A 158 27.38 -4.60 -13.96
N TYR A 159 26.13 -4.51 -13.48
CA TYR A 159 25.10 -5.56 -13.57
C TYR A 159 23.82 -5.05 -14.25
N GLU A 160 23.82 -3.87 -14.85
CA GLU A 160 22.63 -3.17 -15.33
C GLU A 160 21.86 -3.98 -16.36
N LYS A 161 22.55 -4.78 -17.18
CA LYS A 161 21.91 -5.68 -18.14
C LYS A 161 20.95 -6.66 -17.46
N ASP A 162 21.31 -7.12 -16.28
CA ASP A 162 20.62 -8.17 -15.54
C ASP A 162 19.66 -7.61 -14.51
N VAL A 163 20.08 -6.58 -13.77
CA VAL A 163 19.30 -6.06 -12.63
C VAL A 163 18.71 -4.67 -12.85
N GLY A 164 18.99 -4.04 -13.99
CA GLY A 164 18.53 -2.70 -14.33
C GLY A 164 19.37 -1.61 -13.67
N SER A 165 19.12 -0.38 -14.10
CA SER A 165 19.80 0.84 -13.64
C SER A 165 18.94 1.70 -12.72
N LYS A 166 17.60 1.59 -12.84
CA LYS A 166 16.65 2.40 -12.08
C LYS A 166 16.57 1.93 -10.63
N THR A 167 16.54 2.88 -9.70
CA THR A 167 16.19 2.66 -8.30
C THR A 167 15.34 3.83 -7.85
N THR A 168 14.12 3.56 -7.37
CA THR A 168 13.26 4.63 -6.80
C THR A 168 13.28 4.60 -5.29
N HIS A 169 13.36 3.40 -4.71
CA HIS A 169 13.41 3.18 -3.28
C HIS A 169 14.48 2.16 -2.94
N ARG A 170 15.14 2.36 -1.79
CA ARG A 170 16.07 1.37 -1.26
C ARG A 170 15.85 1.12 0.21
N ALA A 171 15.51 -0.12 0.53
CA ALA A 171 15.32 -0.60 1.88
C ALA A 171 16.68 -0.95 2.51
N ILE A 172 17.03 -0.27 3.59
CA ILE A 172 18.27 -0.55 4.35
C ILE A 172 18.01 -0.46 5.85
N TYR A 173 18.96 -1.01 6.61
CA TYR A 173 19.14 -0.78 8.03
C TYR A 173 20.58 -0.29 8.24
N PRO A 174 20.95 0.31 9.39
CA PRO A 174 22.24 0.97 9.55
C PRO A 174 23.46 0.10 9.17
N GLU A 175 23.42 -1.19 9.49
CA GLU A 175 24.49 -2.13 9.18
C GLU A 175 24.54 -2.59 7.70
N SER A 176 23.54 -2.25 6.89
CA SER A 176 23.50 -2.51 5.43
C SER A 176 23.50 -1.23 4.59
N ALA A 177 23.89 -0.10 5.20
CA ALA A 177 23.88 1.19 4.54
C ALA A 177 24.82 1.24 3.32
N VAL A 178 24.34 1.92 2.29
CA VAL A 178 25.08 2.22 1.06
C VAL A 178 24.86 3.69 0.69
N ASP A 179 25.81 4.26 -0.05
CA ASP A 179 25.60 5.57 -0.64
C ASP A 179 24.54 5.46 -1.74
N MET A 180 23.58 6.39 -1.70
CA MET A 180 22.47 6.47 -2.66
C MET A 180 22.55 7.80 -3.40
N ASP A 181 22.11 7.80 -4.66
CA ASP A 181 21.95 9.03 -5.43
C ASP A 181 20.78 9.88 -4.87
N ASN A 182 20.67 11.11 -5.36
CA ASN A 182 19.68 12.08 -4.91
C ASN A 182 18.23 11.81 -5.37
N SER A 183 18.02 10.83 -6.25
CA SER A 183 16.70 10.44 -6.75
C SER A 183 16.12 9.21 -6.04
N THR A 184 16.95 8.51 -5.25
CA THR A 184 16.55 7.32 -4.49
C THR A 184 16.00 7.69 -3.12
N HIS A 185 14.81 7.21 -2.81
CA HIS A 185 14.19 7.34 -1.49
C HIS A 185 14.70 6.26 -0.54
N LEU A 186 15.16 6.68 0.64
CA LEU A 186 15.53 5.79 1.73
C LEU A 186 14.28 5.19 2.39
N VAL A 187 14.18 3.86 2.42
CA VAL A 187 13.24 3.14 3.27
C VAL A 187 14.02 2.54 4.44
N LEU A 188 13.98 3.17 5.60
CA LEU A 188 14.64 2.65 6.80
C LEU A 188 13.83 1.47 7.37
N VAL A 189 14.50 0.35 7.64
CA VAL A 189 13.94 -0.82 8.31
C VAL A 189 14.54 -0.93 9.72
N PRO A 190 13.89 -0.37 10.76
CA PRO A 190 14.46 -0.34 12.10
C PRO A 190 14.20 -1.66 12.84
N PHE A 191 15.26 -2.41 13.15
CA PHE A 191 15.20 -3.63 13.95
C PHE A 191 15.44 -3.37 15.45
N LYS A 192 15.86 -2.15 15.81
CA LYS A 192 16.10 -1.70 17.18
C LYS A 192 15.92 -0.19 17.29
N VAL A 193 15.63 0.30 18.51
CA VAL A 193 15.50 1.74 18.81
C VAL A 193 16.73 2.55 18.38
N LEU A 194 17.92 1.93 18.45
CA LEU A 194 19.16 2.57 18.05
C LEU A 194 19.23 2.86 16.55
N ASP A 195 18.45 2.18 15.70
CA ASP A 195 18.43 2.45 14.26
C ASP A 195 17.76 3.80 13.99
N LEU A 196 16.66 4.08 14.69
CA LEU A 196 15.98 5.38 14.65
C LEU A 196 16.87 6.49 15.23
N GLN A 197 17.53 6.22 16.36
CA GLN A 197 18.45 7.18 16.96
C GLN A 197 19.65 7.48 16.05
N GLY A 198 20.21 6.46 15.38
CA GLY A 198 21.30 6.63 14.43
C GLY A 198 20.90 7.49 13.23
N LEU A 199 19.66 7.35 12.74
CA LEU A 199 19.16 8.19 11.65
C LEU A 199 19.17 9.68 12.04
N ILE A 200 18.71 10.00 13.25
CA ILE A 200 18.69 11.36 13.81
C ILE A 200 20.11 11.91 14.02
N THR A 201 21.11 11.08 14.33
CA THR A 201 22.48 11.59 14.56
C THR A 201 23.27 11.79 13.26
N ILE A 202 23.05 10.94 12.26
CA ILE A 202 23.83 10.94 11.01
C ILE A 202 23.34 12.01 10.03
N PHE A 203 22.03 12.22 9.90
CA PHE A 203 21.50 13.13 8.87
C PHE A 203 21.78 14.61 9.16
N PRO A 204 21.51 15.15 10.37
CA PRO A 204 21.84 16.54 10.67
C PRO A 204 23.33 16.83 10.58
N THR A 205 24.20 15.86 10.93
CA THR A 205 25.65 16.04 10.85
C THR A 205 26.20 16.01 9.42
N LYS A 206 25.55 15.31 8.48
CA LYS A 206 25.90 15.37 7.05
C LYS A 206 25.41 16.66 6.34
N HIS A 207 24.31 17.25 6.80
CA HIS A 207 23.72 18.46 6.20
C HIS A 207 24.16 19.77 6.88
N ILE A 208 24.67 19.73 8.11
CA ILE A 208 25.38 20.84 8.75
C ILE A 208 26.87 20.70 8.40
N LYS A 209 27.27 21.19 7.22
CA LYS A 209 28.68 21.47 6.96
C LYS A 209 29.08 22.66 7.84
N ARG A 210 30.05 22.45 8.73
CA ARG A 210 30.79 23.55 9.37
C ARG A 210 31.92 24.00 8.45
#